data_AF-A0A6J5D1G9-F1
#
_entry.id   AF-A0A6J5D1G9-F1
#
_cell.length_a   1.000
_cell.length_b   1.000
_cell.length_c   1.000
_cell.angle_alpha   90.00
_cell.angle_beta   90.00
_cell.angle_gamma   90.00
#
_symmetry.space_group_name_H-M   'P 1'
#
loop_
_entity.id
_entity.type
_entity.pdbx_description
1 polymer ?
#
loop_
_entity_poly.entity_id
_entity_poly.type
_entity_poly.pdbx_seq_one_letter_code
_entity_poly.pdbx_strand_id
1 'polypeptide(L)'
;MAAAADKSVAMPAHAGSEISAVEKSDISEDETAIAPHARCASSETPLLPEPETASERDRYFMRLAQAAAEEARAAGEVPVGAVLVRGDEVIAKGFNHPIGAHDPSAHAEMAALRAAADRLQNYRLPGCELFVTLEPCLMCAGAIMHARIARVVFGARDPKTGACGSVVDAFANTQLNHHTVVIGGVLEAECGLALSSFFADRRRAARDARARLAASTGVGDDAGGATNASGTAVEARDSGDPGTRWPL
;
A
#
# COMPACT_ATOMS: atom_id res chain seq x y z
N MET A 1 52.31 17.56 15.75
CA MET A 1 51.14 16.82 15.23
C MET A 1 49.97 17.79 15.22
N ALA A 2 49.54 18.20 14.03
CA ALA A 2 48.59 19.30 13.82
C ALA A 2 47.15 18.86 14.15
N ALA A 3 46.45 19.70 14.91
CA ALA A 3 45.03 19.58 15.19
C ALA A 3 44.22 20.06 13.97
N ALA A 4 43.30 19.23 13.49
CA ALA A 4 42.38 19.59 12.40
C ALA A 4 41.18 20.36 12.95
N ALA A 5 40.92 21.50 12.32
CA ALA A 5 39.93 22.49 12.69
C ALA A 5 38.48 22.05 12.38
N ASP A 6 37.61 22.42 13.31
CA ASP A 6 36.16 22.52 13.18
C ASP A 6 35.78 23.46 12.02
N LYS A 7 34.92 22.99 11.11
CA LYS A 7 34.33 23.80 10.04
C LYS A 7 32.81 23.67 10.12
N SER A 8 32.22 24.51 10.95
CA SER A 8 30.81 24.88 10.88
C SER A 8 30.52 25.53 9.52
N VAL A 9 29.67 24.92 8.71
CA VAL A 9 29.14 25.53 7.49
C VAL A 9 27.96 26.44 7.89
N ALA A 10 28.17 27.75 7.76
CA ALA A 10 27.14 28.76 7.91
C ALA A 10 26.16 28.71 6.72
N MET A 11 24.85 28.73 7.00
CA MET A 11 23.79 28.93 6.00
C MET A 11 23.68 30.43 5.66
N PRO A 12 23.51 30.81 4.37
CA PRO A 12 23.28 32.20 4.03
C PRO A 12 21.85 32.64 4.39
N ALA A 13 21.73 33.84 4.96
CA ALA A 13 20.47 34.51 5.24
C ALA A 13 19.80 34.93 3.92
N HIS A 14 18.59 34.44 3.67
CA HIS A 14 17.75 34.98 2.60
C HIS A 14 17.07 36.27 3.07
N ALA A 15 17.47 37.38 2.44
CA ALA A 15 16.83 38.67 2.54
C ALA A 15 15.36 38.59 2.11
N GLY A 16 14.48 39.25 2.87
CA GLY A 16 13.05 39.30 2.63
C GLY A 16 12.71 39.94 1.28
N SER A 17 11.80 39.29 0.55
CA SER A 17 11.04 39.90 -0.52
C SER A 17 9.61 40.06 0.00
N GLU A 18 9.18 41.31 0.14
CA GLU A 18 7.82 41.68 0.53
C GLU A 18 6.81 41.11 -0.47
N ILE A 19 5.84 40.34 0.03
CA ILE A 19 4.67 39.93 -0.72
C ILE A 19 3.59 41.00 -0.57
N SER A 20 3.38 41.81 -1.60
CA SER A 20 2.25 42.75 -1.65
C SER A 20 0.94 41.97 -1.77
N ALA A 21 0.02 42.20 -0.84
CA ALA A 21 -1.34 41.70 -0.88
C ALA A 21 -2.06 42.21 -2.15
N VAL A 22 -2.64 41.30 -2.94
CA VAL A 22 -3.53 41.67 -4.03
C VAL A 22 -4.93 41.87 -3.45
N GLU A 23 -5.43 43.09 -3.59
CA GLU A 23 -6.77 43.50 -3.15
C GLU A 23 -7.88 42.77 -3.91
N LYS A 24 -8.92 42.40 -3.16
CA LYS A 24 -10.16 41.82 -3.68
C LYS A 24 -11.07 42.92 -4.23
N SER A 25 -10.96 43.19 -5.52
CA SER A 25 -12.03 43.81 -6.30
C SER A 25 -11.75 43.51 -7.77
N ASP A 26 -12.60 42.68 -8.38
CA ASP A 26 -12.88 42.56 -9.82
C ASP A 26 -13.26 41.12 -10.20
N ILE A 27 -14.34 40.61 -9.58
CA ILE A 27 -15.12 39.50 -10.14
C ILE A 27 -16.53 40.05 -10.30
N SER A 28 -16.84 40.49 -11.52
CA SER A 28 -18.17 40.88 -11.94
C SER A 28 -19.04 39.63 -12.10
N GLU A 29 -20.15 39.60 -11.37
CA GLU A 29 -21.25 38.65 -11.54
C GLU A 29 -22.01 38.98 -12.84
N ASP A 30 -22.12 38.01 -13.75
CA ASP A 30 -23.14 38.05 -14.81
C ASP A 30 -23.90 36.72 -14.81
N GLU A 31 -25.10 36.80 -14.28
CA GLU A 31 -26.09 35.75 -14.14
C GLU A 31 -27.08 35.89 -15.30
N THR A 32 -26.96 35.04 -16.33
CA THR A 32 -28.07 34.85 -17.29
C THR A 32 -28.27 33.37 -17.61
N ALA A 33 -29.33 32.84 -17.02
CA ALA A 33 -29.91 31.54 -17.30
C ALA A 33 -30.48 31.48 -18.72
N ILE A 34 -30.11 30.44 -19.49
CA ILE A 34 -30.94 29.90 -20.58
C ILE A 34 -30.76 28.38 -20.62
N ALA A 35 -31.77 27.65 -20.14
CA ALA A 35 -31.98 26.25 -20.52
C ALA A 35 -32.69 26.21 -21.89
N PRO A 36 -32.35 25.25 -22.77
CA PRO A 36 -33.32 24.80 -23.75
C PRO A 36 -33.51 23.28 -23.72
N HIS A 37 -34.76 22.92 -23.46
CA HIS A 37 -35.58 21.87 -24.07
C HIS A 37 -34.93 20.61 -24.66
N ALA A 38 -35.44 19.50 -24.12
CA ALA A 38 -35.44 18.15 -24.66
C ALA A 38 -35.33 18.04 -26.18
N ARG A 39 -34.37 17.22 -26.62
CA ARG A 39 -34.46 16.48 -27.88
C ARG A 39 -34.40 14.98 -27.56
N CYS A 40 -35.49 14.30 -27.86
CA CYS A 40 -35.49 12.86 -28.03
C CYS A 40 -35.03 12.59 -29.47
N ALA A 41 -33.84 12.00 -29.64
CA ALA A 41 -33.45 11.27 -30.84
C ALA A 41 -32.28 10.34 -30.50
N SER A 42 -32.52 9.06 -30.78
CA SER A 42 -31.65 7.89 -30.77
C SER A 42 -30.17 8.12 -31.07
N SER A 43 -29.30 7.45 -30.32
CA SER A 43 -28.36 6.43 -30.84
C SER A 43 -27.34 6.09 -29.76
N GLU A 44 -27.35 4.82 -29.35
CA GLU A 44 -26.19 4.07 -28.86
C GLU A 44 -25.34 4.80 -27.81
N THR A 45 -25.72 4.63 -26.54
CA THR A 45 -24.74 4.69 -25.45
C THR A 45 -23.56 3.81 -25.87
N PRO A 46 -22.33 4.35 -26.01
CA PRO A 46 -21.17 3.50 -26.23
C PRO A 46 -21.14 2.54 -25.05
N LEU A 47 -21.35 1.26 -25.34
CA LEU A 47 -21.12 0.19 -24.39
C LEU A 47 -19.69 0.40 -23.90
N LEU A 48 -19.55 0.79 -22.63
CA LEU A 48 -18.27 0.80 -21.95
C LEU A 48 -17.67 -0.59 -22.21
N PRO A 49 -16.40 -0.69 -22.65
CA PRO A 49 -15.80 -1.98 -22.93
C PRO A 49 -16.00 -2.87 -21.71
N GLU A 50 -16.61 -4.03 -21.95
CA GLU A 50 -16.77 -5.10 -20.96
C GLU A 50 -15.42 -5.30 -20.25
N PRO A 51 -15.40 -5.55 -18.93
CA PRO A 51 -14.15 -5.62 -18.17
C PRO A 51 -13.20 -6.62 -18.84
N GLU A 52 -12.13 -6.10 -19.44
CA GLU A 52 -11.16 -6.89 -20.19
C GLU A 52 -10.63 -8.00 -19.27
N THR A 53 -10.89 -9.24 -19.67
CA THR A 53 -10.37 -10.41 -18.99
C THR A 53 -8.84 -10.35 -18.98
N ALA A 54 -8.23 -10.75 -17.85
CA ALA A 54 -6.79 -10.66 -17.66
C ALA A 54 -6.01 -11.33 -18.81
N SER A 55 -5.16 -10.56 -19.49
CA SER A 55 -4.40 -11.06 -20.64
C SER A 55 -3.24 -11.98 -20.22
N GLU A 56 -2.69 -12.77 -21.14
CA GLU A 56 -1.46 -13.54 -20.86
C GLU A 56 -0.26 -12.63 -20.54
N ARG A 57 -0.25 -11.41 -21.09
CA ARG A 57 0.73 -10.37 -20.74
C ARG A 57 0.59 -9.96 -19.27
N ASP A 58 -0.65 -9.80 -18.80
CA ASP A 58 -0.91 -9.47 -17.39
C ASP A 58 -0.45 -10.59 -16.47
N ARG A 59 -0.73 -11.85 -16.84
CA ARG A 59 -0.25 -13.02 -16.11
C ARG A 59 1.27 -13.10 -16.10
N TYR A 60 1.94 -12.77 -17.20
CA TYR A 60 3.40 -12.73 -17.27
C TYR A 60 4.00 -11.71 -16.28
N PHE A 61 3.56 -10.46 -16.32
CA PHE A 61 4.07 -9.43 -15.41
C PHE A 61 3.68 -9.67 -13.96
N MET A 62 2.49 -10.25 -13.71
CA MET A 62 2.10 -10.66 -12.36
C MET A 62 3.04 -11.74 -11.79
N ARG A 63 3.50 -12.70 -12.60
CA ARG A 63 4.52 -13.66 -12.14
C ARG A 63 5.85 -12.99 -11.78
N LEU A 64 6.23 -11.92 -12.48
CA LEU A 64 7.42 -11.13 -12.10
C LEU A 64 7.19 -10.38 -10.78
N ALA A 65 5.97 -9.87 -10.53
CA ALA A 65 5.62 -9.29 -9.24
C ALA A 65 5.61 -10.35 -8.12
N GLN A 66 5.18 -11.59 -8.39
CA GLN A 66 5.28 -12.71 -7.44
C GLN A 66 6.74 -13.06 -7.12
N ALA A 67 7.65 -12.98 -8.10
CA ALA A 67 9.07 -13.15 -7.84
C ALA A 67 9.62 -12.08 -6.87
N ALA A 68 9.22 -10.81 -7.05
CA ALA A 68 9.56 -9.75 -6.10
C ALA A 68 8.91 -9.96 -4.72
N ALA A 69 7.69 -10.51 -4.67
CA ALA A 69 7.04 -10.87 -3.40
C ALA A 69 7.80 -11.95 -2.62
N GLU A 70 8.49 -12.86 -3.31
CA GLU A 70 9.37 -13.85 -2.69
C GLU A 70 10.63 -13.20 -2.10
N GLU A 71 11.13 -12.10 -2.68
CA GLU A 71 12.22 -11.31 -2.08
C GLU A 71 11.78 -10.72 -0.73
N ALA A 72 10.57 -10.17 -0.64
CA ALA A 72 9.98 -9.74 0.64
C ALA A 72 9.87 -10.89 1.64
N ARG A 73 9.36 -12.06 1.20
CA ARG A 73 9.27 -13.26 2.06
C ARG A 73 10.63 -13.66 2.61
N ALA A 74 11.66 -13.70 1.76
CA ALA A 74 13.02 -14.04 2.14
C ALA A 74 13.62 -13.05 3.16
N ALA A 75 13.21 -11.78 3.09
CA ALA A 75 13.55 -10.76 4.07
C ALA A 75 12.72 -10.82 5.37
N GLY A 76 11.78 -11.76 5.50
CA GLY A 76 10.88 -11.86 6.65
C GLY A 76 9.73 -10.85 6.66
N GLU A 77 9.49 -10.19 5.52
CA GLU A 77 8.46 -9.19 5.32
C GLU A 77 7.18 -9.81 4.74
N VAL A 78 6.06 -9.09 4.84
CA VAL A 78 4.80 -9.52 4.20
C VAL A 78 5.04 -9.67 2.69
N PRO A 79 4.69 -10.81 2.06
CA PRO A 79 5.07 -11.12 0.68
C PRO A 79 4.20 -10.38 -0.34
N VAL A 80 4.50 -9.10 -0.51
CA VAL A 80 3.90 -8.25 -1.55
C VAL A 80 5.02 -7.75 -2.45
N GLY A 81 4.82 -7.92 -3.75
CA GLY A 81 5.75 -7.51 -4.78
C GLY A 81 5.05 -6.72 -5.87
N ALA A 82 5.81 -5.85 -6.54
CA ALA A 82 5.34 -5.01 -7.61
C ALA A 82 6.38 -4.87 -8.72
N VAL A 83 5.90 -4.76 -9.96
CA VAL A 83 6.73 -4.39 -11.11
C VAL A 83 6.05 -3.25 -11.88
N LEU A 84 6.84 -2.26 -12.26
CA LEU A 84 6.39 -1.17 -13.12
C LEU A 84 6.97 -1.34 -14.51
N VAL A 85 6.11 -1.30 -15.52
CA VAL A 85 6.47 -1.54 -16.93
C VAL A 85 6.08 -0.37 -17.82
N ARG A 86 6.71 -0.26 -18.98
CA ARG A 86 6.30 0.64 -20.06
C ARG A 86 6.39 -0.13 -21.37
N GLY A 87 5.25 -0.42 -22.00
CA GLY A 87 5.21 -1.45 -23.04
C GLY A 87 5.71 -2.78 -22.45
N ASP A 88 6.59 -3.50 -23.13
CA ASP A 88 7.09 -4.79 -22.63
C ASP A 88 8.36 -4.69 -21.77
N GLU A 89 8.86 -3.47 -21.51
CA GLU A 89 10.05 -3.24 -20.69
C GLU A 89 9.68 -3.08 -19.21
N VAL A 90 10.35 -3.84 -18.34
CA VAL A 90 10.33 -3.61 -16.89
C VAL A 90 11.24 -2.43 -16.53
N ILE A 91 10.63 -1.34 -16.07
CA ILE A 91 11.34 -0.12 -15.67
C ILE A 91 11.90 -0.26 -14.26
N ALA A 92 11.08 -0.78 -13.34
CA ALA A 92 11.44 -0.94 -11.94
C ALA A 92 10.71 -2.13 -11.32
N LYS A 93 11.29 -2.63 -10.22
CA LYS A 93 10.69 -3.63 -9.34
C LYS A 93 10.68 -3.06 -7.92
N GLY A 94 9.74 -3.51 -7.11
CA GLY A 94 9.66 -3.17 -5.70
C GLY A 94 9.05 -4.33 -4.91
N PHE A 95 9.44 -4.44 -3.64
CA PHE A 95 8.84 -5.39 -2.71
C PHE A 95 8.63 -4.70 -1.36
N ASN A 96 7.72 -5.25 -0.57
CA ASN A 96 7.38 -4.70 0.74
C ASN A 96 8.53 -4.89 1.74
N HIS A 97 9.03 -3.80 2.34
CA HIS A 97 10.14 -3.82 3.29
C HIS A 97 10.01 -2.78 4.45
N PRO A 98 8.82 -2.60 5.07
CA PRO A 98 8.63 -1.57 6.09
C PRO A 98 9.36 -1.85 7.41
N ILE A 99 9.51 -3.12 7.81
CA ILE A 99 10.19 -3.48 9.07
C ILE A 99 11.68 -3.23 8.91
N GLY A 100 12.29 -3.79 7.86
CA GLY A 100 13.73 -3.70 7.63
C GLY A 100 14.20 -2.31 7.22
N ALA A 101 13.37 -1.52 6.51
CA ALA A 101 13.71 -0.14 6.16
C ALA A 101 13.40 0.86 7.28
N HIS A 102 12.67 0.45 8.32
CA HIS A 102 12.08 1.37 9.31
C HIS A 102 11.29 2.52 8.66
N ASP A 103 10.64 2.25 7.52
CA ASP A 103 9.89 3.21 6.73
C ASP A 103 8.45 2.71 6.57
N PRO A 104 7.45 3.36 7.19
CA PRO A 104 6.05 2.95 7.09
C PRO A 104 5.50 3.07 5.66
N SER A 105 6.20 3.78 4.77
CA SER A 105 5.83 3.94 3.36
C SER A 105 6.53 2.95 2.43
N ALA A 106 7.39 2.06 2.92
CA ALA A 106 8.16 1.11 2.10
C ALA A 106 7.32 -0.11 1.65
N HIS A 107 6.16 0.16 1.06
CA HIS A 107 5.35 -0.82 0.34
C HIS A 107 5.94 -1.10 -1.04
N ALA A 108 5.56 -2.24 -1.64
CA ALA A 108 6.07 -2.67 -2.93
C ALA A 108 5.81 -1.64 -4.05
N GLU A 109 4.60 -1.06 -4.09
CA GLU A 109 4.21 -0.05 -5.07
C GLU A 109 5.03 1.22 -4.92
N MET A 110 5.24 1.67 -3.67
CA MET A 110 6.02 2.86 -3.37
C MET A 110 7.48 2.68 -3.78
N ALA A 111 8.07 1.52 -3.47
CA ALA A 111 9.42 1.17 -3.89
C ALA A 111 9.57 1.15 -5.42
N ALA A 112 8.64 0.53 -6.13
CA ALA A 112 8.65 0.47 -7.59
C ALA A 112 8.49 1.87 -8.23
N LEU A 113 7.57 2.70 -7.72
CA LEU A 113 7.35 4.06 -8.21
C LEU A 113 8.56 4.96 -7.97
N ARG A 114 9.17 4.91 -6.78
CA ARG A 114 10.39 5.68 -6.46
C ARG A 114 11.55 5.29 -7.38
N ALA A 115 11.83 3.99 -7.48
CA ALA A 115 12.89 3.48 -8.35
C ALA A 115 12.67 3.85 -9.83
N ALA A 116 11.42 3.82 -10.31
CA ALA A 116 11.10 4.24 -11.67
C ALA A 116 11.27 5.75 -11.88
N ALA A 117 10.81 6.56 -10.93
CA ALA A 117 10.95 8.01 -10.99
C ALA A 117 12.41 8.44 -10.98
N ASP A 118 13.24 7.80 -10.15
CA ASP A 118 14.68 8.00 -10.12
C ASP A 118 15.33 7.56 -11.44
N ARG A 119 14.96 6.39 -11.98
CA ARG A 119 15.53 5.91 -13.25
C ARG A 119 15.17 6.82 -14.44
N LEU A 120 13.95 7.35 -14.45
CA LEU A 120 13.43 8.17 -15.55
C LEU A 120 13.61 9.68 -15.33
N GLN A 121 14.13 10.08 -14.16
CA GLN A 121 14.29 11.47 -13.74
C GLN A 121 12.99 12.28 -13.89
N ASN A 122 11.85 11.65 -13.56
CA ASN A 122 10.53 12.27 -13.68
C ASN A 122 9.54 11.64 -12.69
N TYR A 123 8.88 12.47 -11.88
CA TYR A 123 7.85 12.01 -10.94
C TYR A 123 6.57 11.56 -11.64
N ARG A 124 6.32 12.04 -12.87
CA ARG A 124 5.22 11.57 -13.73
C ARG A 124 5.71 10.44 -14.61
N LEU A 125 4.96 9.35 -14.61
CA LEU A 125 5.24 8.10 -15.28
C LEU A 125 4.11 7.74 -16.26
N PRO A 126 3.74 8.66 -17.19
CA PRO A 126 2.66 8.39 -18.13
C PRO A 126 3.02 7.22 -19.06
N GLY A 127 2.00 6.44 -19.43
CA GLY A 127 2.16 5.22 -20.22
C GLY A 127 2.82 4.07 -19.48
N CYS A 128 3.17 4.23 -18.19
CA CYS A 128 3.58 3.12 -17.35
C CYS A 128 2.37 2.39 -16.77
N GLU A 129 2.54 1.09 -16.56
CA GLU A 129 1.56 0.19 -15.95
C GLU A 129 2.18 -0.47 -14.73
N LEU A 130 1.42 -0.57 -13.65
CA LEU A 130 1.86 -1.17 -12.39
C LEU A 130 1.18 -2.52 -12.18
N PHE A 131 1.98 -3.56 -11.95
CA PHE A 131 1.51 -4.88 -11.57
C PHE A 131 1.87 -5.13 -10.11
N VAL A 132 0.92 -5.51 -9.26
CA VAL A 132 1.14 -5.72 -7.82
C VAL A 132 0.39 -6.95 -7.30
N THR A 133 1.00 -7.75 -6.45
CA THR A 133 0.40 -9.04 -6.03
C THR A 133 -0.80 -8.90 -5.10
N LEU A 134 -0.95 -7.75 -4.42
CA LEU A 134 -2.05 -7.44 -3.51
C LEU A 134 -2.69 -6.11 -3.92
N GLU A 135 -4.00 -5.98 -3.72
CA GLU A 135 -4.72 -4.74 -3.93
C GLU A 135 -4.08 -3.56 -3.19
N PRO A 136 -3.77 -2.44 -3.89
CA PRO A 136 -3.17 -1.27 -3.26
C PRO A 136 -4.01 -0.70 -2.12
N CYS A 137 -3.33 -0.30 -1.03
CA CYS A 137 -3.95 0.48 0.04
C CYS A 137 -4.09 1.96 -0.35
N LEU A 138 -4.77 2.75 0.49
CA LEU A 138 -5.05 4.17 0.20
C LEU A 138 -3.78 5.01 -0.03
N MET A 139 -2.70 4.75 0.70
CA MET A 139 -1.41 5.42 0.50
C MET A 139 -0.86 5.17 -0.91
N CYS A 140 -0.79 3.89 -1.31
CA CYS A 140 -0.28 3.50 -2.61
C CYS A 140 -1.19 4.01 -3.74
N ALA A 141 -2.51 3.95 -3.57
CA ALA A 141 -3.47 4.48 -4.54
C ALA A 141 -3.26 5.99 -4.80
N GLY A 142 -3.07 6.79 -3.75
CA GLY A 142 -2.73 8.21 -3.90
C GLY A 142 -1.41 8.44 -4.64
N ALA A 143 -0.36 7.67 -4.32
CA ALA A 143 0.91 7.77 -5.01
C ALA A 143 0.83 7.41 -6.50
N ILE A 144 0.06 6.37 -6.84
CA ILE A 144 -0.23 5.96 -8.22
C ILE A 144 -0.90 7.10 -9.01
N MET A 145 -1.90 7.77 -8.42
CA MET A 145 -2.56 8.92 -9.05
C MET A 145 -1.61 10.10 -9.28
N HIS A 146 -0.74 10.40 -8.30
CA HIS A 146 0.26 11.47 -8.42
C HIS A 146 1.32 11.15 -9.47
N ALA A 147 1.69 9.87 -9.60
CA ALA A 147 2.63 9.39 -10.60
C ALA A 147 2.03 9.30 -12.02
N ARG A 148 0.72 9.48 -12.19
CA ARG A 148 0.03 9.41 -13.50
C ARG A 148 0.18 8.04 -14.19
N ILE A 149 0.12 6.97 -13.40
CA ILE A 149 0.13 5.60 -13.91
C ILE A 149 -1.12 5.36 -14.76
N ALA A 150 -0.92 4.80 -15.95
CA ALA A 150 -2.00 4.59 -16.91
C ALA A 150 -2.92 3.44 -16.48
N ARG A 151 -2.33 2.35 -15.97
CA ARG A 151 -3.05 1.14 -15.57
C ARG A 151 -2.43 0.49 -14.34
N VAL A 152 -3.28 0.02 -13.43
CA VAL A 152 -2.91 -0.82 -12.28
C VAL A 152 -3.57 -2.17 -12.45
N VAL A 153 -2.77 -3.22 -12.34
CA VAL A 153 -3.22 -4.61 -12.38
C VAL A 153 -2.82 -5.28 -11.07
N PHE A 154 -3.78 -5.79 -10.32
CA PHE A 154 -3.49 -6.43 -9.04
C PHE A 154 -3.96 -7.89 -8.98
N GLY A 155 -3.29 -8.66 -8.13
CA GLY A 155 -3.59 -10.07 -7.90
C GLY A 155 -4.73 -10.27 -6.93
N ALA A 156 -4.41 -10.48 -5.65
CA ALA A 156 -5.40 -10.73 -4.61
C ALA A 156 -6.08 -9.43 -4.13
N ARG A 157 -7.36 -9.51 -3.79
CA ARG A 157 -8.07 -8.43 -3.09
C ARG A 157 -7.60 -8.27 -1.64
N ASP A 158 -7.67 -7.05 -1.13
CA ASP A 158 -7.45 -6.75 0.29
C ASP A 158 -8.76 -6.28 0.95
N PRO A 159 -9.52 -7.19 1.60
CA PRO A 159 -10.79 -6.85 2.25
C PRO A 159 -10.62 -5.96 3.49
N LYS A 160 -9.39 -5.73 3.98
CA LYS A 160 -9.14 -4.95 5.20
C LYS A 160 -8.70 -3.53 4.90
N THR A 161 -7.89 -3.31 3.87
CA THR A 161 -7.33 -1.97 3.58
C THR A 161 -7.30 -1.58 2.10
N GLY A 162 -7.85 -2.43 1.21
CA GLY A 162 -7.84 -2.22 -0.23
C GLY A 162 -8.59 -0.96 -0.66
N ALA A 163 -7.95 -0.17 -1.53
CA ALA A 163 -8.44 1.11 -2.02
C ALA A 163 -8.84 1.10 -3.51
N CYS A 164 -8.95 -0.09 -4.10
CA CYS A 164 -9.35 -0.32 -5.49
C CYS A 164 -10.70 -1.08 -5.56
N GLY A 165 -11.58 -0.84 -4.58
CA GLY A 165 -12.93 -1.38 -4.53
C GLY A 165 -13.25 -2.28 -3.33
N SER A 166 -12.25 -2.72 -2.54
CA SER A 166 -12.54 -3.55 -1.36
C SER A 166 -13.10 -2.77 -0.18
N VAL A 167 -12.37 -1.76 0.33
CA VAL A 167 -12.84 -0.91 1.44
C VAL A 167 -13.27 0.46 0.94
N VAL A 168 -12.43 1.05 0.08
CA VAL A 168 -12.75 2.27 -0.67
C VAL A 168 -12.41 2.05 -2.13
N ASP A 169 -13.05 2.81 -3.01
CA ASP A 169 -12.65 2.88 -4.41
C ASP A 169 -12.14 4.29 -4.68
N ALA A 170 -10.83 4.49 -4.52
CA ALA A 170 -10.21 5.78 -4.74
C ALA A 170 -10.31 6.19 -6.22
N PHE A 171 -10.19 5.23 -7.13
CA PHE A 171 -10.18 5.49 -8.58
C PHE A 171 -11.59 5.68 -9.15
N ALA A 172 -12.66 5.26 -8.47
CA ALA A 172 -14.02 5.64 -8.84
C ALA A 172 -14.44 7.05 -8.39
N ASN A 173 -13.65 7.72 -7.53
CA ASN A 173 -13.99 9.06 -7.04
C ASN A 173 -13.71 10.13 -8.11
N THR A 174 -14.77 10.69 -8.69
CA THR A 174 -14.70 11.70 -9.76
C THR A 174 -14.20 13.07 -9.28
N GLN A 175 -14.14 13.33 -7.97
CA GLN A 175 -13.57 14.56 -7.42
C GLN A 175 -12.03 14.55 -7.42
N LEU A 176 -11.41 13.38 -7.53
CA LEU A 176 -9.96 13.26 -7.58
C LEU A 176 -9.45 13.46 -9.02
N ASN A 177 -8.30 14.15 -9.14
CA ASN A 177 -7.69 14.43 -10.43
C ASN A 177 -6.96 13.21 -10.99
N HIS A 178 -7.19 12.90 -12.27
CA HIS A 178 -6.60 11.81 -13.06
C HIS A 178 -7.05 10.40 -12.63
N HIS A 179 -7.46 9.63 -13.63
CA HIS A 179 -8.04 8.31 -13.44
C HIS A 179 -7.12 7.27 -14.08
N THR A 180 -6.80 6.25 -13.30
CA THR A 180 -6.01 5.09 -13.70
C THR A 180 -6.98 3.94 -13.99
N VAL A 181 -6.74 3.18 -15.05
CA VAL A 181 -7.50 1.95 -15.30
C VAL A 181 -7.11 0.91 -14.26
N VAL A 182 -8.07 0.28 -13.60
CA VAL A 182 -7.82 -0.71 -12.54
C VAL A 182 -8.38 -2.06 -12.94
N ILE A 183 -7.54 -3.09 -12.88
CA ILE A 183 -7.91 -4.49 -13.12
C ILE A 183 -7.46 -5.32 -11.92
N GLY A 184 -8.37 -6.08 -11.33
CA GLY A 184 -8.09 -6.98 -10.22
C GLY A 184 -8.25 -8.44 -10.60
N GLY A 185 -7.72 -9.34 -9.77
CA GLY A 185 -7.98 -10.78 -9.89
C GLY A 185 -6.94 -11.56 -10.70
N VAL A 186 -5.83 -10.95 -11.11
CA VAL A 186 -4.83 -11.63 -11.96
C VAL A 186 -3.96 -12.56 -11.10
N LEU A 187 -4.07 -13.87 -11.32
CA LEU A 187 -3.42 -14.87 -10.45
C LEU A 187 -3.80 -14.69 -8.96
N GLU A 188 -5.07 -14.37 -8.71
CA GLU A 188 -5.61 -14.06 -7.39
C GLU A 188 -5.38 -15.19 -6.39
N ALA A 189 -5.65 -16.44 -6.79
CA ALA A 189 -5.51 -17.59 -5.91
C ALA A 189 -4.05 -17.77 -5.46
N GLU A 190 -3.09 -17.65 -6.38
CA GLU A 190 -1.67 -17.80 -6.10
C GLU A 190 -1.15 -16.65 -5.22
N CYS A 191 -1.55 -15.41 -5.51
CA CYS A 191 -1.18 -14.24 -4.70
C CYS A 191 -1.78 -14.32 -3.28
N GLY A 192 -3.05 -14.71 -3.17
CA GLY A 192 -3.73 -14.87 -1.88
C GLY A 192 -3.16 -16.02 -1.05
N LEU A 193 -2.76 -17.12 -1.71
CA LEU A 193 -2.08 -18.24 -1.05
C LEU A 193 -0.74 -17.78 -0.47
N ALA A 194 0.04 -16.98 -1.20
CA ALA A 194 1.32 -16.48 -0.73
C ALA A 194 1.20 -15.64 0.55
N LEU A 195 0.17 -14.80 0.64
CA LEU A 195 -0.09 -13.97 1.82
C LEU A 195 -0.59 -14.80 3.01
N SER A 196 -1.55 -15.69 2.77
CA SER A 196 -2.16 -16.50 3.82
C SER A 196 -1.19 -17.53 4.42
N SER A 197 -0.31 -18.13 3.60
CA SER A 197 0.73 -19.06 4.06
C SER A 197 1.73 -18.36 4.98
N PHE A 198 2.20 -17.17 4.59
CA PHE A 198 3.14 -16.37 5.38
C PHE A 198 2.61 -16.06 6.79
N PHE A 199 1.36 -15.61 6.90
CA PHE A 199 0.77 -15.34 8.22
C PHE A 199 0.50 -16.63 9.01
N ALA A 200 0.20 -17.75 8.34
CA ALA A 200 0.07 -19.04 9.01
C ALA A 200 1.41 -19.49 9.61
N ASP A 201 2.51 -19.32 8.88
CA ASP A 201 3.87 -19.60 9.35
C ASP A 201 4.26 -18.71 10.53
N ARG A 202 4.01 -17.40 10.45
CA ARG A 202 4.28 -16.48 11.58
C ARG A 202 3.48 -16.84 12.83
N ARG A 203 2.20 -17.21 12.69
CA ARG A 203 1.38 -17.67 13.83
C ARG A 203 1.92 -18.97 14.43
N ARG A 204 2.37 -19.91 13.60
CA ARG A 204 3.03 -21.15 14.07
C ARG A 204 4.29 -20.82 14.86
N ALA A 205 5.20 -20.04 14.28
CA ALA A 205 6.46 -19.66 14.91
C ALA A 205 6.25 -18.93 16.24
N ALA A 206 5.28 -18.01 16.32
CA ALA A 206 4.96 -17.29 17.55
C ALA A 206 4.43 -18.23 18.66
N ARG A 207 3.59 -19.21 18.31
CA ARG A 207 3.12 -20.22 19.27
C ARG A 207 4.27 -21.09 19.78
N ASP A 208 5.14 -21.55 18.89
CA ASP A 208 6.29 -22.39 19.26
C ASP A 208 7.27 -21.63 20.15
N ALA A 209 7.54 -20.35 19.85
CA ALA A 209 8.38 -19.49 20.69
C ALA A 209 7.78 -19.31 22.09
N ARG A 210 6.46 -19.08 22.19
CA ARG A 210 5.77 -18.92 23.47
C ARG A 210 5.75 -20.22 24.29
N ALA A 211 5.58 -21.37 23.63
CA ALA A 211 5.64 -22.68 24.28
C ALA A 211 7.06 -22.97 24.82
N ARG A 212 8.11 -22.63 24.06
CA ARG A 212 9.51 -22.78 24.51
C ARG A 212 9.81 -21.90 25.73
N LEU A 213 9.34 -20.65 25.71
CA LEU A 213 9.51 -19.73 26.83
C LEU A 213 8.80 -20.25 28.10
N ALA A 214 7.56 -20.74 27.96
CA ALA A 214 6.81 -21.31 29.07
C ALA A 214 7.50 -22.55 29.66
N ALA A 215 8.07 -23.41 28.80
CA ALA A 215 8.82 -24.59 29.22
C ALA A 215 10.15 -24.21 29.91
N SER A 216 10.83 -23.15 29.48
CA SER A 216 12.08 -22.70 30.12
C SER A 216 11.85 -21.98 31.45
N THR A 217 10.67 -21.40 31.68
CA THR A 217 10.27 -20.82 32.97
C THR A 217 9.73 -21.85 33.97
N GLY A 218 9.58 -23.11 33.56
CA GLY A 218 8.93 -24.17 34.34
C GLY A 218 9.83 -25.11 35.14
N VAL A 219 11.09 -24.76 35.44
CA VAL A 219 11.97 -25.59 36.28
C VAL A 219 12.63 -24.75 37.38
N GLY A 220 12.14 -24.94 38.62
CA GLY A 220 12.78 -24.47 39.84
C GLY A 220 11.86 -24.07 40.99
N ASP A 221 10.88 -24.89 41.39
CA ASP A 221 10.26 -24.79 42.72
C ASP A 221 9.97 -26.19 43.28
N ASP A 222 11.04 -26.85 43.70
CA ASP A 222 11.00 -27.90 44.73
C ASP A 222 11.67 -27.33 45.99
N ALA A 223 10.90 -26.68 46.86
CA ALA A 223 11.07 -26.72 48.32
C ALA A 223 9.97 -25.90 49.04
N GLY A 224 9.20 -26.59 49.89
CA GLY A 224 8.58 -25.99 51.07
C GLY A 224 7.06 -25.89 51.04
N GLY A 225 6.39 -26.93 51.53
CA GLY A 225 4.94 -26.94 51.69
C GLY A 225 4.44 -25.99 52.77
N ALA A 226 3.21 -25.51 52.59
CA ALA A 226 2.24 -25.31 53.66
C ALA A 226 0.85 -25.13 53.06
N THR A 227 -0.11 -25.74 53.74
CA THR A 227 -1.53 -25.82 53.48
C THR A 227 -2.27 -24.48 53.55
N ASN A 228 -3.31 -24.32 52.71
CA ASN A 228 -4.74 -24.11 53.09
C ASN A 228 -5.53 -22.96 52.41
N ALA A 229 -6.78 -23.35 52.08
CA ALA A 229 -8.05 -22.63 52.19
C ALA A 229 -8.56 -21.69 51.08
N SER A 230 -9.75 -22.10 50.61
CA SER A 230 -10.95 -21.34 50.23
C SER A 230 -10.88 -20.43 49.01
N GLY A 231 -11.52 -20.90 47.94
CA GLY A 231 -11.85 -20.10 46.77
C GLY A 231 -13.09 -19.24 46.95
N THR A 232 -13.13 -18.21 46.11
CA THR A 232 -14.35 -17.71 45.46
C THR A 232 -13.94 -17.23 44.07
N ALA A 233 -14.59 -17.80 43.06
CA ALA A 233 -14.37 -17.50 41.67
C ALA A 233 -14.98 -16.13 41.31
N VAL A 234 -14.22 -15.29 40.62
CA VAL A 234 -14.77 -14.13 39.90
C VAL A 234 -14.57 -14.43 38.42
N GLU A 235 -15.68 -14.66 37.73
CA GLU A 235 -15.75 -14.90 36.30
C GLU A 235 -15.26 -13.66 35.53
N ALA A 236 -14.13 -13.80 34.83
CA ALA A 236 -13.70 -12.83 33.83
C ALA A 236 -14.52 -13.06 32.56
N ARG A 237 -15.40 -12.09 32.25
CA ARG A 237 -16.18 -12.06 31.01
C ARG A 237 -15.24 -11.87 29.82
N ASP A 238 -15.22 -12.89 28.96
CA ASP A 238 -14.63 -12.90 27.63
C ASP A 238 -15.40 -11.93 26.73
N SER A 239 -14.90 -10.71 26.59
CA SER A 239 -15.34 -9.79 25.54
C SER A 239 -14.50 -10.05 24.30
N GLY A 240 -15.08 -10.80 23.35
CA GLY A 240 -14.53 -11.00 22.03
C GLY A 240 -14.31 -9.67 21.31
N ASP A 241 -13.06 -9.22 21.28
CA ASP A 241 -12.58 -8.14 20.44
C ASP A 241 -11.91 -8.75 19.18
N PRO A 242 -12.43 -8.53 17.95
CA PRO A 242 -11.74 -8.92 16.73
C PRO A 242 -10.57 -7.98 16.38
N GLY A 243 -10.23 -7.04 17.26
CA GLY A 243 -9.11 -6.11 17.20
C GLY A 243 -7.76 -6.83 17.11
N THR A 244 -7.37 -7.15 15.89
CA THR A 244 -6.07 -7.74 15.56
C THR A 244 -4.98 -6.68 15.75
N ARG A 245 -4.55 -6.49 16.99
CA ARG A 245 -3.34 -5.73 17.31
C ARG A 245 -2.15 -6.55 16.83
N TRP A 246 -1.61 -6.19 15.68
CA TRP A 246 -0.44 -6.84 15.10
C TRP A 246 0.77 -6.57 16.01
N PRO A 247 1.41 -7.60 16.59
CA PRO A 247 2.64 -7.38 17.33
C PRO A 247 3.72 -7.00 16.32
N LEU A 248 4.30 -5.82 16.51
CA LEU A 248 5.59 -5.43 15.95
C LEU A 248 6.67 -6.40 16.43
#